data_AF-A0A5P2D3P2-F1
#
_entry.id   AF-A0A5P2D3P2-F1
#
_cell.length_a   1.000
_cell.length_b   1.000
_cell.length_c   1.000
_cell.angle_alpha   90.00
_cell.angle_beta   90.00
_cell.angle_gamma   90.00
#
_symmetry.space_group_name_H-M   'P 1'
#
loop_
_entity.id
_entity.type
_entity.pdbx_description
1 polymer ?
#
loop_
_entity_poly.entity_id
_entity_poly.type
_entity_poly.pdbx_seq_one_letter_code
_entity_poly.pdbx_strand_id
1 'polypeptide(L)'
;MRNRTMTAVSAAVLAALCAAPALAASDTRSQTLPAHDHKALHAIGLTSDQRLVEFDVNKPSKTWSLGKVSGLSGDSKLVGIDFRVQNEKLYGVGDQGGIYTLNTANAKAMKVSQLTVALAGTAFGVDFNPAANRLRVISNTGQNLRHNIDDAAAPLTTTVDGTLTNPTTPPSTAMGVTGAAYTNNDLNAATATTLFDLDTMADRISLQSPANAGTLAPTGNLGVDAALDAGFDIYYNAMAGTNHGFAAIGTGGSYRLYAVDVLTGKATSKGAFPTKYQVTDLALPINQK
;
A
#
# COMPACT_ATOMS: atom_id res chain seq x y z
N MET A 1 -53.37 60.18 36.02
CA MET A 1 -52.07 60.24 35.32
C MET A 1 -52.20 59.53 33.99
N ARG A 2 -51.67 60.16 32.95
CA ARG A 2 -52.05 60.06 31.53
C ARG A 2 -51.02 59.23 30.77
N ASN A 3 -51.43 58.66 29.63
CA ASN A 3 -50.62 58.06 28.54
C ASN A 3 -50.34 56.55 28.65
N ARG A 4 -50.51 55.70 27.63
CA ARG A 4 -50.58 55.88 26.17
C ARG A 4 -51.15 54.60 25.51
N THR A 5 -52.09 54.73 24.58
CA THR A 5 -52.41 53.70 23.56
C THR A 5 -52.40 54.40 22.21
N MET A 6 -51.45 54.06 21.33
CA MET A 6 -51.43 54.52 19.95
C MET A 6 -51.84 53.38 19.03
N THR A 7 -52.91 53.66 18.29
CA THR A 7 -53.49 52.92 17.18
C THR A 7 -52.59 52.97 15.94
N ALA A 8 -52.70 51.90 15.16
CA ALA A 8 -51.98 51.65 13.90
C ALA A 8 -52.36 52.61 12.76
N VAL A 9 -51.43 52.79 11.82
CA VAL A 9 -51.71 53.25 10.45
C VAL A 9 -51.05 52.29 9.47
N SER A 10 -51.88 51.72 8.59
CA SER A 10 -51.52 50.86 7.47
C SER A 10 -50.88 51.66 6.33
N ALA A 11 -49.92 51.05 5.62
CA ALA A 11 -49.51 51.46 4.29
C ALA A 11 -49.42 50.23 3.39
N ALA A 12 -50.23 50.23 2.32
CA ALA A 12 -50.25 49.22 1.28
C ALA A 12 -49.05 49.39 0.34
N VAL A 13 -48.45 48.29 -0.11
CA VAL A 13 -47.47 48.28 -1.21
C VAL A 13 -47.87 47.21 -2.23
N LEU A 14 -47.91 47.67 -3.47
CA LEU A 14 -48.34 47.02 -4.70
C LEU A 14 -47.28 46.02 -5.19
N ALA A 15 -47.68 44.79 -5.50
CA ALA A 15 -46.81 43.77 -6.07
C ALA A 15 -46.69 43.93 -7.60
N ALA A 16 -45.46 44.05 -8.11
CA ALA A 16 -45.16 44.03 -9.54
C ALA A 16 -44.50 42.69 -9.92
N LEU A 17 -45.09 41.98 -10.88
CA LEU A 17 -44.55 40.79 -11.53
C LEU A 17 -43.38 41.18 -12.46
N CYS A 18 -42.24 40.51 -12.31
CA CYS A 18 -41.19 40.47 -13.33
C CYS A 18 -40.80 39.00 -13.60
N ALA A 19 -40.96 38.59 -14.87
CA ALA A 19 -40.64 37.26 -15.38
C ALA A 19 -39.13 37.04 -15.51
N ALA A 20 -38.67 35.82 -15.21
CA ALA A 20 -37.28 35.41 -15.32
C ALA A 20 -36.93 34.90 -16.74
N PRO A 21 -35.72 35.18 -17.26
CA PRO A 21 -35.16 34.41 -18.36
C PRO A 21 -34.37 33.20 -17.82
N ALA A 22 -34.67 32.02 -18.37
CA ALA A 22 -33.94 30.78 -18.10
C ALA A 22 -32.58 30.79 -18.81
N LEU A 23 -31.49 30.67 -18.05
CA LEU A 23 -30.17 30.38 -18.61
C LEU A 23 -30.05 28.87 -18.87
N ALA A 24 -29.71 28.52 -20.10
CA ALA A 24 -29.36 27.17 -20.51
C ALA A 24 -28.08 26.71 -19.78
N ALA A 25 -28.20 25.67 -18.97
CA ALA A 25 -27.06 24.97 -18.38
C ALA A 25 -26.46 24.02 -19.42
N SER A 26 -25.16 24.17 -19.67
CA SER A 26 -24.37 23.25 -20.47
C SER A 26 -24.21 21.92 -19.74
N ASP A 27 -24.56 20.83 -20.43
CA ASP A 27 -24.41 19.44 -19.99
C ASP A 27 -22.92 19.07 -19.89
N THR A 28 -22.27 19.39 -18.77
CA THR A 28 -21.05 18.70 -18.36
C THR A 28 -21.43 17.39 -17.72
N ARG A 29 -21.32 16.28 -18.46
CA ARG A 29 -21.34 14.93 -17.89
C ARG A 29 -20.21 14.81 -16.86
N SER A 30 -20.54 15.01 -15.59
CA SER A 30 -19.76 14.51 -14.47
C SER A 30 -19.65 12.99 -14.62
N GLN A 31 -18.45 12.50 -14.94
CA GLN A 31 -18.13 11.09 -14.76
C GLN A 31 -18.10 10.84 -13.26
N THR A 32 -19.23 10.40 -12.70
CA THR A 32 -19.31 9.87 -11.35
C THR A 32 -18.48 8.59 -11.31
N LEU A 33 -17.40 8.61 -10.52
CA LEU A 33 -16.73 7.39 -10.09
C LEU A 33 -17.79 6.47 -9.45
N PRO A 34 -17.77 5.15 -9.71
CA PRO A 34 -18.70 4.23 -9.07
C PRO A 34 -18.59 4.37 -7.55
N ALA A 35 -19.73 4.50 -6.88
CA ALA A 35 -19.78 4.56 -5.42
C ALA A 35 -19.12 3.30 -4.84
N HIS A 36 -18.10 3.48 -4.00
CA HIS A 36 -17.47 2.40 -3.26
C HIS A 36 -18.50 1.76 -2.33
N ASP A 37 -18.66 0.44 -2.42
CA ASP A 37 -19.43 -0.32 -1.43
C ASP A 37 -18.66 -0.23 -0.11
N HIS A 38 -19.25 0.39 0.92
CA HIS A 38 -18.63 0.68 2.23
C HIS A 38 -18.35 -0.59 3.08
N LYS A 39 -18.07 -1.72 2.44
CA LYS A 39 -17.70 -3.01 3.03
C LYS A 39 -16.60 -3.76 2.28
N ALA A 40 -16.15 -3.25 1.12
CA ALA A 40 -15.11 -3.91 0.35
C ALA A 40 -13.72 -3.44 0.79
N LEU A 41 -12.84 -4.38 1.14
CA LEU A 41 -11.41 -4.10 1.33
C LEU A 41 -10.78 -3.93 -0.06
N HIS A 42 -10.17 -2.79 -0.29
CA HIS A 42 -9.49 -2.43 -1.53
C HIS A 42 -7.98 -2.47 -1.35
N ALA A 43 -7.27 -2.73 -2.44
CA ALA A 43 -5.82 -2.64 -2.51
C ALA A 43 -5.40 -1.80 -3.73
N ILE A 44 -4.27 -1.12 -3.59
CA ILE A 44 -3.57 -0.49 -4.71
C ILE A 44 -2.53 -1.49 -5.21
N GLY A 45 -2.50 -1.75 -6.51
CA GLY A 45 -1.52 -2.60 -7.15
C GLY A 45 -0.53 -1.81 -8.00
N LEU A 46 0.73 -2.22 -8.00
CA LEU A 46 1.72 -1.85 -9.01
C LEU A 46 1.76 -2.95 -10.07
N THR A 47 1.60 -2.60 -11.34
CA THR A 47 1.67 -3.56 -12.44
C THR A 47 3.06 -3.62 -13.07
N SER A 48 3.34 -4.75 -13.74
CA SER A 48 4.60 -4.99 -14.46
C SER A 48 4.91 -3.96 -15.56
N ASP A 49 3.90 -3.23 -16.05
CA ASP A 49 4.04 -2.14 -17.02
C ASP A 49 4.10 -0.74 -16.39
N GLN A 50 4.39 -0.68 -15.07
CA GLN A 50 4.52 0.52 -14.26
C GLN A 50 3.26 1.38 -14.20
N ARG A 51 2.10 0.76 -13.94
CA ARG A 51 0.83 1.45 -13.69
C ARG A 51 0.36 1.17 -12.27
N LEU A 52 -0.26 2.18 -11.66
CA LEU A 52 -1.06 1.96 -10.44
C LEU A 52 -2.47 1.56 -10.84
N VAL A 53 -2.97 0.54 -10.16
CA VAL A 53 -4.33 0.04 -10.30
C VAL A 53 -4.99 -0.09 -8.93
N GLU A 54 -6.30 -0.22 -8.91
CA GLU A 54 -7.06 -0.50 -7.69
C GLU A 54 -8.03 -1.66 -7.96
N PHE A 55 -8.29 -2.46 -6.92
CA PHE A 55 -9.20 -3.59 -6.98
C PHE A 55 -9.76 -3.92 -5.59
N ASP A 56 -10.95 -4.54 -5.56
CA ASP A 56 -11.51 -5.22 -4.38
C ASP A 56 -10.76 -6.55 -4.18
N VAL A 57 -10.24 -6.81 -2.99
CA VAL A 57 -9.44 -8.02 -2.68
C VAL A 57 -10.22 -9.32 -2.82
N ASN A 58 -11.55 -9.26 -2.91
CA ASN A 58 -12.41 -10.40 -3.22
C ASN A 58 -12.74 -10.55 -4.71
N LYS A 59 -12.38 -9.57 -5.53
CA LYS A 59 -12.67 -9.52 -6.96
C LYS A 59 -11.47 -8.98 -7.76
N PRO A 60 -10.28 -9.61 -7.68
CA PRO A 60 -9.08 -9.14 -8.39
C PRO A 60 -9.24 -9.13 -9.93
N SER A 61 -10.24 -9.82 -10.49
CA SER A 61 -10.55 -9.72 -11.92
C SER A 61 -11.24 -8.40 -12.32
N LYS A 62 -11.70 -7.60 -11.35
CA LYS A 62 -12.32 -6.28 -11.53
C LYS A 62 -11.37 -5.16 -11.14
N THR A 63 -10.20 -5.14 -11.78
CA THR A 63 -9.18 -4.11 -11.59
C THR A 63 -9.40 -2.92 -12.52
N TRP A 64 -9.25 -1.69 -12.00
CA TRP A 64 -9.23 -0.46 -12.80
C TRP A 64 -7.91 0.29 -12.67
N SER A 65 -7.59 1.07 -13.70
CA SER A 65 -6.34 1.83 -13.79
C SER A 65 -6.49 3.17 -13.07
N LEU A 66 -5.49 3.51 -12.24
CA LEU A 66 -5.30 4.84 -11.66
C LEU A 66 -4.33 5.70 -12.49
N GLY A 67 -3.48 5.07 -13.30
CA GLY A 67 -2.60 5.75 -14.25
C GLY A 67 -1.23 5.10 -14.36
N LYS A 68 -0.53 5.38 -15.47
CA LYS A 68 0.88 4.98 -15.60
C LYS A 68 1.73 5.87 -14.69
N VAL A 69 2.64 5.26 -13.94
CA VAL A 69 3.55 5.99 -13.06
C VAL A 69 4.37 6.98 -13.89
N SER A 70 4.41 8.23 -13.43
CA SER A 70 5.13 9.32 -14.07
C SER A 70 5.80 10.20 -13.01
N GLY A 71 6.80 11.00 -13.40
CA GLY A 71 7.49 11.90 -12.45
C GLY A 71 8.66 11.26 -11.68
N LEU A 72 9.09 10.05 -12.06
CA LEU A 72 10.34 9.47 -11.58
C LEU A 72 11.54 10.32 -12.04
N SER A 73 12.54 10.47 -11.19
CA SER A 73 13.73 11.30 -11.44
C SER A 73 14.99 10.56 -10.99
N GLY A 74 15.76 10.08 -11.96
CA GLY A 74 16.92 9.22 -11.74
C GLY A 74 16.60 7.72 -11.66
N ASP A 75 15.32 7.37 -11.55
CA ASP A 75 14.81 5.99 -11.55
C ASP A 75 14.00 5.74 -12.84
N SER A 76 14.05 4.52 -13.36
CA SER A 76 13.33 4.09 -14.56
C SER A 76 12.00 3.42 -14.23
N LYS A 77 11.91 2.78 -13.06
CA LYS A 77 10.73 2.07 -12.57
C LYS A 77 10.70 2.06 -11.05
N LEU A 78 9.52 1.73 -10.50
CA LEU A 78 9.36 1.36 -9.10
C LEU A 78 9.64 -0.13 -8.92
N VAL A 79 10.21 -0.50 -7.79
CA VAL A 79 10.48 -1.90 -7.38
C VAL A 79 9.55 -2.39 -6.28
N GLY A 80 8.86 -1.48 -5.58
CA GLY A 80 7.82 -1.82 -4.60
C GLY A 80 7.10 -0.59 -4.08
N ILE A 81 5.94 -0.78 -3.46
CA ILE A 81 5.05 0.25 -2.92
C ILE A 81 4.51 -0.14 -1.55
N ASP A 82 4.26 0.85 -0.69
CA ASP A 82 3.54 0.64 0.57
C ASP A 82 2.93 1.95 1.12
N PHE A 83 1.88 1.84 1.93
CA PHE A 83 1.29 2.95 2.66
C PHE A 83 2.03 3.24 3.96
N ARG A 84 2.53 4.47 4.07
CA ARG A 84 3.15 4.92 5.31
C ARG A 84 2.09 5.30 6.35
N VAL A 85 2.02 4.55 7.45
CA VAL A 85 1.02 4.75 8.52
C VAL A 85 1.02 6.16 9.12
N GLN A 86 2.17 6.83 9.21
CA GLN A 86 2.28 8.16 9.84
C GLN A 86 1.57 9.29 9.07
N ASN A 87 1.33 9.11 7.77
CA ASN A 87 0.70 10.15 6.95
C ASN A 87 -0.28 9.61 5.89
N GLU A 88 -0.52 8.30 5.88
CA GLU A 88 -1.46 7.58 5.03
C GLU A 88 -1.21 7.75 3.53
N LYS A 89 -0.01 8.20 3.14
CA LYS A 89 0.35 8.33 1.73
C LYS A 89 0.92 7.02 1.23
N LEU A 90 0.63 6.71 -0.03
CA LEU A 90 1.32 5.67 -0.76
C LEU A 90 2.73 6.15 -1.09
N TYR A 91 3.71 5.32 -0.81
CA TYR A 91 5.10 5.50 -1.19
C TYR A 91 5.51 4.42 -2.18
N GLY A 92 6.57 4.70 -2.94
CA GLY A 92 7.25 3.70 -3.76
C GLY A 92 8.75 3.90 -3.75
N VAL A 93 9.48 2.80 -3.92
CA VAL A 93 10.93 2.78 -4.08
C VAL A 93 11.25 2.56 -5.56
N GLY A 94 12.15 3.36 -6.11
CA GLY A 94 12.65 3.25 -7.47
C GLY A 94 13.81 2.28 -7.61
N ASP A 95 14.11 1.85 -8.84
CA ASP A 95 15.19 0.90 -9.16
C ASP A 95 16.61 1.45 -8.92
N GLN A 96 16.77 2.76 -8.79
CA GLN A 96 18.01 3.42 -8.35
C GLN A 96 17.90 3.94 -6.90
N GLY A 97 16.92 3.45 -6.15
CA GLY A 97 16.70 3.76 -4.74
C GLY A 97 16.05 5.12 -4.47
N GLY A 98 15.50 5.80 -5.47
CA GLY A 98 14.68 6.98 -5.21
C GLY A 98 13.43 6.62 -4.41
N ILE A 99 13.08 7.41 -3.40
CA ILE A 99 11.85 7.19 -2.62
C ILE A 99 10.85 8.27 -3.01
N TYR A 100 9.64 7.85 -3.35
CA TYR A 100 8.60 8.68 -3.92
C TYR A 100 7.34 8.60 -3.08
N THR A 101 6.63 9.72 -2.91
CA THR A 101 5.19 9.67 -2.64
C THR A 101 4.45 9.52 -3.96
N LEU A 102 3.41 8.69 -4.00
CA LEU A 102 2.60 8.40 -5.17
C LEU A 102 1.17 8.91 -4.96
N ASN A 103 0.66 9.66 -5.93
CA ASN A 103 -0.73 10.10 -5.90
C ASN A 103 -1.67 8.99 -6.42
N THR A 104 -2.57 8.49 -5.58
CA THR A 104 -3.51 7.40 -5.93
C THR A 104 -4.62 7.81 -6.89
N ALA A 105 -4.81 9.10 -7.18
CA ALA A 105 -5.79 9.56 -8.16
C ALA A 105 -5.24 9.62 -9.61
N ASN A 106 -3.92 9.73 -9.78
CA ASN A 106 -3.33 9.91 -11.13
C ASN A 106 -1.94 9.26 -11.34
N ALA A 107 -1.45 8.49 -10.38
CA ALA A 107 -0.15 7.81 -10.39
C ALA A 107 1.08 8.73 -10.58
N LYS A 108 0.95 10.03 -10.29
CA LYS A 108 2.11 10.94 -10.31
C LYS A 108 2.99 10.70 -9.08
N ALA A 109 4.27 10.42 -9.34
CA ALA A 109 5.31 10.29 -8.34
C ALA A 109 5.99 11.63 -8.06
N MET A 110 6.35 11.86 -6.80
CA MET A 110 7.16 12.98 -6.36
C MET A 110 8.28 12.45 -5.47
N LYS A 111 9.53 12.66 -5.87
CA LYS A 111 10.69 12.22 -5.11
C LYS A 111 10.78 12.99 -3.81
N VAL A 112 10.90 12.27 -2.69
CA VAL A 112 10.95 12.83 -1.33
C VAL A 112 12.19 12.40 -0.55
N SER A 113 12.83 11.29 -0.95
CA SER A 113 14.10 10.85 -0.37
C SER A 113 14.89 10.00 -1.37
N GLN A 114 16.06 9.53 -0.95
CA GLN A 114 16.97 8.70 -1.72
C GLN A 114 17.64 7.69 -0.78
N LEU A 115 17.62 6.40 -1.14
CA LEU A 115 18.45 5.41 -0.47
C LEU A 115 19.93 5.78 -0.65
N THR A 116 20.66 5.75 0.46
CA THR A 116 22.11 6.00 0.54
C THR A 116 22.94 4.72 0.40
N VAL A 117 22.26 3.57 0.35
CA VAL A 117 22.83 2.26 0.05
C VAL A 117 22.14 1.75 -1.22
N ALA A 118 22.93 1.26 -2.17
CA ALA A 118 22.41 0.75 -3.43
C ALA A 118 21.57 -0.53 -3.20
N LEU A 119 20.52 -0.67 -4.00
CA LEU A 119 19.75 -1.91 -4.05
C LEU A 119 20.60 -3.02 -4.66
N ALA A 120 20.60 -4.18 -4.01
CA ALA A 120 21.27 -5.39 -4.49
C ALA A 120 20.21 -6.46 -4.76
N GLY A 121 20.14 -6.93 -6.02
CA GLY A 121 19.17 -7.94 -6.44
C GLY A 121 18.27 -7.45 -7.58
N THR A 122 17.21 -8.20 -7.83
CA THR A 122 16.29 -8.00 -8.95
C THR A 122 14.81 -7.99 -8.56
N ALA A 123 14.49 -8.48 -7.36
CA ALA A 123 13.15 -8.50 -6.79
C ALA A 123 13.22 -8.08 -5.32
N PHE A 124 12.25 -7.30 -4.87
CA PHE A 124 12.34 -6.54 -3.63
C PHE A 124 11.00 -6.51 -2.90
N GLY A 125 11.05 -6.61 -1.57
CA GLY A 125 9.92 -6.31 -0.69
C GLY A 125 10.11 -4.92 -0.09
N VAL A 126 9.04 -4.14 -0.02
CA VAL A 126 9.05 -2.75 0.48
C VAL A 126 7.88 -2.57 1.45
N ASP A 127 8.13 -2.13 2.67
CA ASP A 127 7.07 -1.98 3.68
C ASP A 127 7.46 -0.98 4.77
N PHE A 128 6.50 -0.27 5.36
CA PHE A 128 6.74 0.61 6.50
C PHE A 128 6.52 -0.10 7.81
N ASN A 129 7.53 -0.06 8.66
CA ASN A 129 7.34 -0.38 10.06
C ASN A 129 6.51 0.73 10.74
N PRO A 130 5.27 0.47 11.20
CA PRO A 130 4.42 1.49 11.82
C PRO A 130 5.01 2.03 13.12
N ALA A 131 5.58 1.17 13.95
CA ALA A 131 6.11 1.53 15.26
C ALA A 131 7.45 2.28 15.16
N ALA A 132 8.33 1.86 14.27
CA ALA A 132 9.65 2.46 14.09
C ALA A 132 9.64 3.69 13.18
N ASN A 133 8.58 3.90 12.40
CA ASN A 133 8.53 4.90 11.33
C ASN A 133 9.76 4.76 10.41
N ARG A 134 9.99 3.55 9.90
CA ARG A 134 11.10 3.25 8.99
C ARG A 134 10.60 2.46 7.80
N LEU A 135 11.09 2.83 6.63
CA LEU A 135 10.91 2.06 5.41
C LEU A 135 11.87 0.86 5.45
N ARG A 136 11.33 -0.34 5.33
CA ARG A 136 12.07 -1.58 5.13
C ARG A 136 12.19 -1.83 3.63
N VAL A 137 13.38 -2.22 3.18
CA VAL A 137 13.57 -2.77 1.82
C VAL A 137 14.39 -4.04 1.94
N ILE A 138 13.83 -5.16 1.49
CA ILE A 138 14.53 -6.44 1.40
C ILE A 138 14.68 -6.89 -0.05
N SER A 139 15.53 -7.89 -0.32
CA SER A 139 15.68 -8.41 -1.68
C SER A 139 15.94 -9.91 -1.77
N ASN A 140 15.76 -10.44 -2.98
CA ASN A 140 16.06 -11.82 -3.34
C ASN A 140 17.52 -12.25 -3.12
N THR A 141 18.43 -11.34 -2.79
CA THR A 141 19.84 -11.65 -2.46
C THR A 141 20.11 -11.66 -0.95
N GLY A 142 19.07 -11.52 -0.13
CA GLY A 142 19.17 -11.45 1.33
C GLY A 142 19.52 -10.06 1.85
N GLN A 143 19.49 -9.03 0.99
CA GLN A 143 19.67 -7.64 1.44
C GLN A 143 18.53 -7.25 2.39
N ASN A 144 18.86 -6.52 3.45
CA ASN A 144 17.92 -6.05 4.45
C ASN A 144 18.29 -4.61 4.83
N LEU A 145 17.49 -3.65 4.39
CA LEU A 145 17.73 -2.22 4.58
C LEU A 145 16.63 -1.59 5.42
N ARG A 146 17.00 -0.61 6.24
CA ARG A 146 16.05 0.34 6.85
C ARG A 146 16.40 1.75 6.47
N HIS A 147 15.42 2.51 6.00
CA HIS A 147 15.60 3.90 5.66
C HIS A 147 14.73 4.81 6.53
N ASN A 148 15.33 5.90 6.99
CA ASN A 148 14.61 6.96 7.67
C ASN A 148 14.25 8.09 6.68
N ILE A 149 12.96 8.38 6.56
CA ILE A 149 12.47 9.40 5.61
C ILE A 149 12.52 10.80 6.21
N ASP A 150 12.00 10.96 7.43
CA ASP A 150 11.77 12.29 8.03
C ASP A 150 11.74 12.28 9.57
N ASP A 151 12.09 11.17 10.23
CA ASP A 151 12.20 11.16 11.68
C ASP A 151 13.41 11.99 12.11
N ALA A 152 13.14 13.17 12.66
CA ALA A 152 14.16 14.12 13.10
C ALA A 152 15.04 13.59 14.25
N ALA A 153 14.62 12.52 14.93
CA ALA A 153 15.41 11.90 16.00
C ALA A 153 16.53 10.98 15.48
N ALA A 154 16.61 10.72 14.17
CA ALA A 154 17.64 9.88 13.57
C ALA A 154 18.17 10.44 12.24
N PRO A 155 19.37 10.05 11.78
CA PRO A 155 19.88 10.47 10.49
C PRO A 155 18.94 10.05 9.35
N LEU A 156 18.75 10.92 8.36
CA LEU A 156 17.98 10.65 7.13
C LEU A 156 18.83 9.80 6.16
N THR A 157 19.14 8.58 6.56
CA THR A 157 20.02 7.65 5.84
C THR A 157 19.45 6.24 5.84
N THR A 158 20.09 5.37 5.07
CA THR A 158 19.83 3.94 4.97
C THR A 158 20.81 3.19 5.86
N THR A 159 20.27 2.36 6.74
CA THR A 159 21.03 1.40 7.54
C THR A 159 21.00 0.05 6.83
N VAL A 160 22.16 -0.59 6.71
CA VAL A 160 22.27 -1.99 6.31
C VAL A 160 22.13 -2.83 7.58
N ASP A 161 21.05 -3.60 7.67
CA ASP A 161 20.81 -4.53 8.76
C ASP A 161 21.48 -5.89 8.49
N GLY A 162 21.34 -6.84 9.41
CA GLY A 162 21.79 -8.22 9.21
C GLY A 162 21.13 -8.84 7.97
N THR A 163 21.93 -9.53 7.17
CA THR A 163 21.49 -10.28 5.99
C THR A 163 20.38 -11.25 6.38
N LEU A 164 19.39 -11.41 5.49
CA LEU A 164 18.34 -12.41 5.70
C LEU A 164 18.97 -13.80 5.74
N THR A 165 18.65 -14.60 6.77
CA THR A 165 19.26 -15.91 7.00
C THR A 165 18.23 -16.98 7.33
N ASN A 166 18.42 -18.14 6.72
CA ASN A 166 17.68 -19.36 7.03
C ASN A 166 18.19 -19.98 8.34
N PRO A 167 17.32 -20.67 9.10
CA PRO A 167 17.67 -21.28 10.38
C PRO A 167 18.40 -22.63 10.20
N THR A 168 19.42 -22.65 9.34
CA THR A 168 20.35 -23.78 9.15
C THR A 168 21.49 -23.72 10.16
N THR A 169 22.30 -24.77 10.26
CA THR A 169 23.47 -24.80 11.15
C THR A 169 24.73 -25.14 10.34
N PRO A 170 25.63 -24.16 10.08
CA PRO A 170 25.51 -22.73 10.40
C PRO A 170 24.41 -22.03 9.56
N PRO A 171 23.90 -20.86 9.99
CA PRO A 171 22.93 -20.09 9.21
C PRO A 171 23.45 -19.76 7.82
N SER A 172 22.58 -19.89 6.82
CA SER A 172 22.87 -19.57 5.43
C SER A 172 22.05 -18.39 4.97
N THR A 173 22.59 -17.54 4.10
CA THR A 173 21.83 -16.46 3.46
C THR A 173 20.56 -16.99 2.82
N ALA A 174 19.43 -16.33 3.12
CA ALA A 174 18.16 -16.60 2.49
C ALA A 174 18.12 -15.90 1.12
N MET A 175 18.00 -16.70 0.07
CA MET A 175 17.85 -16.24 -1.31
C MET A 175 16.37 -16.33 -1.68
N GLY A 176 15.86 -15.38 -2.46
CA GLY A 176 14.47 -15.39 -2.93
C GLY A 176 13.42 -14.83 -1.95
N VAL A 177 13.83 -14.12 -0.90
CA VAL A 177 12.89 -13.39 -0.04
C VAL A 177 12.54 -12.06 -0.71
N THR A 178 11.30 -11.95 -1.21
CA THR A 178 10.91 -10.87 -2.13
C THR A 178 9.66 -10.11 -1.74
N GLY A 179 9.00 -10.49 -0.64
CA GLY A 179 7.95 -9.68 -0.01
C GLY A 179 8.19 -9.54 1.49
N ALA A 180 7.80 -8.41 2.06
CA ALA A 180 7.89 -8.11 3.48
C ALA A 180 6.63 -7.35 3.89
N ALA A 181 6.06 -7.65 5.05
CA ALA A 181 4.87 -6.97 5.53
C ALA A 181 4.83 -6.93 7.06
N TYR A 182 4.57 -5.76 7.63
CA TYR A 182 4.36 -5.57 9.06
C TYR A 182 2.89 -5.78 9.45
N THR A 183 2.66 -6.45 10.59
CA THR A 183 1.32 -6.52 11.21
C THR A 183 1.01 -5.25 11.98
N ASN A 184 -0.28 -5.04 12.30
CA ASN A 184 -0.75 -3.97 13.17
C ASN A 184 -0.30 -2.60 12.66
N ASN A 185 -0.61 -2.32 11.39
CA ASN A 185 -0.36 -1.06 10.71
C ASN A 185 -1.25 0.08 11.27
N ASP A 186 -0.99 0.46 12.53
CA ASP A 186 -1.60 1.56 13.27
C ASP A 186 -0.52 2.39 14.02
N LEU A 187 -0.93 3.47 14.70
CA LEU A 187 -0.02 4.29 15.51
C LEU A 187 -0.21 4.06 17.03
N ASN A 188 -0.87 2.97 17.42
CA ASN A 188 -1.13 2.70 18.82
C ASN A 188 0.10 2.04 19.46
N ALA A 189 0.72 2.72 20.43
CA ALA A 189 1.92 2.20 21.08
C ALA A 189 1.68 0.89 21.89
N ALA A 190 0.42 0.53 22.15
CA ALA A 190 0.06 -0.71 22.83
C ALA A 190 0.01 -1.93 21.87
N THR A 191 -0.06 -1.72 20.56
CA THR A 191 -0.09 -2.78 19.54
C THR A 191 1.33 -2.99 19.00
N ALA A 192 1.97 -4.08 19.42
CA ALA A 192 3.28 -4.44 18.91
C ALA A 192 3.19 -4.86 17.43
N THR A 193 4.15 -4.46 16.59
CA THR A 193 4.23 -4.90 15.19
C THR A 193 5.18 -6.08 15.03
N THR A 194 4.86 -6.98 14.09
CA THR A 194 5.65 -8.16 13.75
C THR A 194 5.91 -8.17 12.24
N LEU A 195 7.14 -8.49 11.83
CA LEU A 195 7.52 -8.58 10.41
C LEU A 195 7.37 -10.01 9.91
N PHE A 196 6.66 -10.18 8.79
CA PHE A 196 6.62 -11.42 8.04
C PHE A 196 7.17 -11.22 6.64
N ASP A 197 7.83 -12.26 6.14
CA ASP A 197 8.45 -12.26 4.82
C ASP A 197 7.86 -13.36 3.93
N LEU A 198 7.75 -13.04 2.64
CA LEU A 198 7.44 -13.98 1.57
C LEU A 198 8.73 -14.46 0.91
N ASP A 199 9.03 -15.75 1.10
CA ASP A 199 10.16 -16.44 0.47
C ASP A 199 9.63 -17.19 -0.76
N THR A 200 9.86 -16.60 -1.94
CA THR A 200 9.40 -17.14 -3.23
C THR A 200 10.28 -18.26 -3.75
N MET A 201 11.49 -18.43 -3.23
CA MET A 201 12.36 -19.55 -3.62
C MET A 201 12.06 -20.81 -2.82
N ALA A 202 11.66 -20.67 -1.56
CA ALA A 202 11.28 -21.78 -0.69
C ALA A 202 9.77 -21.97 -0.53
N ASP A 203 8.95 -21.21 -1.28
CA ASP A 203 7.49 -21.22 -1.26
C ASP A 203 6.89 -21.19 0.15
N ARG A 204 7.26 -20.18 0.95
CA ARG A 204 6.80 -20.09 2.35
C ARG A 204 6.67 -18.67 2.87
N ILE A 205 5.98 -18.56 3.99
CA ILE A 205 6.03 -17.38 4.87
C ILE A 205 7.01 -17.65 6.00
N SER A 206 7.76 -16.63 6.38
CA SER A 206 8.65 -16.65 7.55
C SER A 206 8.39 -15.44 8.44
N LEU A 207 8.49 -15.64 9.75
CA LEU A 207 8.64 -14.58 10.72
C LEU A 207 10.09 -14.08 10.67
N GLN A 208 10.30 -12.77 10.55
CA GLN A 208 11.65 -12.18 10.66
C GLN A 208 11.87 -11.63 12.07
N SER A 209 12.59 -12.38 12.91
CA SER A 209 12.79 -12.02 14.32
C SER A 209 14.17 -12.43 14.85
N PRO A 210 15.00 -11.49 15.33
CA PRO A 210 14.80 -10.03 15.28
C PRO A 210 14.87 -9.47 13.86
N ALA A 211 13.99 -8.52 13.51
CA ALA A 211 13.95 -7.91 12.18
C ALA A 211 15.32 -7.35 11.73
N ASN A 212 16.01 -6.63 12.60
CA ASN A 212 17.30 -6.02 12.25
C ASN A 212 18.47 -7.03 12.20
N ALA A 213 18.27 -8.24 12.71
CA ALA A 213 19.25 -9.33 12.59
C ALA A 213 19.08 -10.13 11.29
N GLY A 214 17.90 -10.06 10.65
CA GLY A 214 17.59 -10.79 9.42
C GLY A 214 17.30 -12.27 9.63
N THR A 215 17.15 -12.74 10.87
CA THR A 215 16.89 -14.16 11.14
C THR A 215 15.45 -14.54 10.75
N LEU A 216 15.31 -15.53 9.88
CA LEU A 216 14.01 -16.06 9.46
C LEU A 216 13.61 -17.30 10.26
N ALA A 217 12.35 -17.34 10.68
CA ALA A 217 11.70 -18.49 11.28
C ALA A 217 10.48 -18.86 10.42
N PRO A 218 10.56 -19.91 9.58
CA PRO A 218 9.46 -20.36 8.75
C PRO A 218 8.18 -20.62 9.56
N THR A 219 7.06 -20.07 9.11
CA THR A 219 5.74 -20.34 9.72
C THR A 219 4.98 -21.42 8.97
N GLY A 220 5.19 -21.51 7.64
CA GLY A 220 4.76 -22.65 6.84
C GLY A 220 4.73 -22.35 5.35
N ASN A 221 4.34 -23.35 4.56
CA ASN A 221 4.45 -23.31 3.09
C ASN A 221 3.22 -22.65 2.45
N LEU A 222 3.44 -21.98 1.32
CA LEU A 222 2.39 -21.32 0.51
C LEU A 222 1.41 -22.33 -0.08
N GLY A 223 1.90 -23.51 -0.46
CA GLY A 223 1.13 -24.50 -1.21
C GLY A 223 0.95 -24.15 -2.69
N VAL A 224 1.69 -23.16 -3.18
CA VAL A 224 1.84 -22.77 -4.59
C VAL A 224 3.31 -22.53 -4.88
N ASP A 225 3.72 -22.77 -6.13
CA ASP A 225 5.05 -22.47 -6.66
C ASP A 225 5.09 -21.00 -7.10
N ALA A 226 5.73 -20.17 -6.30
CA ALA A 226 5.78 -18.73 -6.49
C ALA A 226 6.89 -18.34 -7.47
N ALA A 227 6.56 -17.54 -8.47
CA ALA A 227 7.59 -16.84 -9.24
C ALA A 227 8.34 -15.84 -8.36
N LEU A 228 9.58 -15.53 -8.76
CA LEU A 228 10.49 -14.65 -8.01
C LEU A 228 9.88 -13.27 -7.67
N ASP A 229 9.17 -12.68 -8.63
CA ASP A 229 8.54 -11.38 -8.47
C ASP A 229 7.14 -11.53 -7.87
N ALA A 230 6.96 -10.99 -6.66
CA ALA A 230 5.73 -11.08 -5.89
C ALA A 230 5.63 -9.91 -4.90
N GLY A 231 4.40 -9.50 -4.62
CA GLY A 231 4.08 -8.51 -3.59
C GLY A 231 3.43 -9.15 -2.39
N PHE A 232 3.62 -8.56 -1.21
CA PHE A 232 3.05 -9.05 0.03
C PHE A 232 2.79 -7.87 0.97
N ASP A 233 1.57 -7.80 1.50
CA ASP A 233 1.16 -6.78 2.46
C ASP A 233 0.13 -7.37 3.46
N ILE A 234 0.03 -6.78 4.64
CA ILE A 234 -0.86 -7.15 5.72
C ILE A 234 -1.76 -5.96 6.07
N TYR A 235 -3.06 -6.13 5.82
CA TYR A 235 -4.06 -5.18 6.31
C TYR A 235 -4.38 -5.45 7.79
N TYR A 236 -4.39 -4.39 8.59
CA TYR A 236 -4.84 -4.44 9.97
C TYR A 236 -6.25 -3.86 10.12
N ASN A 237 -7.19 -4.70 10.55
CA ASN A 237 -8.52 -4.27 10.93
C ASN A 237 -8.53 -3.85 12.41
N ALA A 238 -8.39 -2.56 12.67
CA ALA A 238 -8.36 -2.00 14.02
C ALA A 238 -9.66 -2.22 14.82
N MET A 239 -10.81 -2.33 14.15
CA MET A 239 -12.09 -2.58 14.82
C MET A 239 -12.18 -4.01 15.35
N ALA A 240 -11.67 -4.98 14.57
CA ALA A 240 -11.66 -6.39 14.94
C ALA A 240 -10.39 -6.83 15.68
N GLY A 241 -9.32 -6.01 15.66
CA GLY A 241 -8.01 -6.37 16.20
C GLY A 241 -7.36 -7.53 15.46
N THR A 242 -7.53 -7.60 14.13
CA THR A 242 -7.08 -8.74 13.30
C THR A 242 -6.22 -8.30 12.13
N ASN A 243 -5.29 -9.17 11.74
CA ASN A 243 -4.41 -8.99 10.58
C ASN A 243 -4.84 -9.91 9.44
N HIS A 244 -4.78 -9.40 8.22
CA HIS A 244 -5.15 -10.13 7.00
C HIS A 244 -4.04 -9.97 5.95
N GLY A 245 -3.29 -11.05 5.70
CA GLY A 245 -2.23 -11.07 4.70
C GLY A 245 -2.76 -11.24 3.29
N PHE A 246 -2.19 -10.51 2.34
CA PHE A 246 -2.47 -10.62 0.91
C PHE A 246 -1.18 -10.62 0.11
N ALA A 247 -1.11 -11.48 -0.91
CA ALA A 247 0.03 -11.55 -1.80
C ALA A 247 -0.39 -11.55 -3.27
N ALA A 248 0.32 -10.78 -4.09
CA ALA A 248 0.26 -10.86 -5.54
C ALA A 248 1.39 -11.79 -5.99
N ILE A 249 1.06 -13.00 -6.43
CA ILE A 249 2.05 -14.03 -6.74
C ILE A 249 1.91 -14.41 -8.22
N GLY A 250 3.02 -14.39 -8.94
CA GLY A 250 3.12 -14.97 -10.27
C GLY A 250 3.09 -16.50 -10.18
N THR A 251 2.14 -17.13 -10.88
CA THR A 251 2.05 -18.60 -10.99
C THR A 251 1.73 -18.98 -12.42
N GLY A 252 2.51 -19.88 -13.04
CA GLY A 252 2.24 -20.37 -14.40
C GLY A 252 2.14 -19.26 -15.46
N GLY A 253 2.94 -18.19 -15.32
CA GLY A 253 3.01 -17.08 -16.28
C GLY A 253 1.94 -15.98 -16.12
N SER A 254 1.13 -16.01 -15.06
CA SER A 254 0.18 -14.94 -14.74
C SER A 254 0.14 -14.65 -13.23
N TYR A 255 -0.17 -13.41 -12.87
CA TYR A 255 -0.32 -13.00 -11.48
C TYR A 255 -1.73 -13.25 -10.96
N ARG A 256 -1.79 -13.70 -9.71
CA ARG A 256 -3.02 -13.95 -8.97
C ARG A 256 -2.92 -13.32 -7.60
N LEU A 257 -4.06 -12.89 -7.07
CA LEU A 257 -4.15 -12.48 -5.68
C LEU A 257 -4.39 -13.71 -4.80
N TYR A 258 -3.71 -13.74 -3.66
CA TYR A 258 -3.88 -14.74 -2.61
C TYR A 258 -4.18 -14.04 -1.29
N ALA A 259 -5.09 -14.62 -0.50
CA ALA A 259 -5.12 -14.39 0.93
C ALA A 259 -4.10 -15.33 1.57
N VAL A 260 -3.30 -14.82 2.50
CA VAL A 260 -2.19 -15.55 3.12
C VAL A 260 -2.42 -15.61 4.62
N ASP A 261 -2.40 -16.82 5.16
CA ASP A 261 -2.34 -17.04 6.61
C ASP A 261 -0.87 -16.97 7.04
N VAL A 262 -0.48 -15.92 7.75
CA VAL A 262 0.94 -15.66 8.08
C VAL A 262 1.52 -16.61 9.13
N LEU A 263 0.67 -17.33 9.88
CA LEU A 263 1.09 -18.27 10.92
C LEU A 263 1.24 -19.70 10.40
N THR A 264 0.59 -20.03 9.30
CA THR A 264 0.68 -21.35 8.65
C THR A 264 1.30 -21.32 7.26
N GLY A 265 1.51 -20.12 6.71
CA GLY A 265 1.96 -19.86 5.35
C GLY A 265 0.92 -20.11 4.25
N LYS A 266 -0.23 -20.72 4.55
CA LYS A 266 -1.17 -21.19 3.54
C LYS A 266 -1.71 -20.05 2.67
N ALA A 267 -1.41 -20.10 1.37
CA ALA A 267 -1.95 -19.18 0.37
C ALA A 267 -3.27 -19.71 -0.22
N THR A 268 -4.32 -18.90 -0.20
CA THR A 268 -5.64 -19.23 -0.74
C THR A 268 -5.99 -18.26 -1.88
N SER A 269 -6.12 -18.79 -3.10
CA SER A 269 -6.33 -17.94 -4.28
C SER A 269 -7.65 -17.17 -4.20
N LYS A 270 -7.58 -15.87 -4.45
CA LYS A 270 -8.72 -14.94 -4.57
C LYS A 270 -9.13 -14.67 -6.01
N GLY A 271 -8.27 -15.04 -6.97
CA GLY A 271 -8.52 -14.93 -8.41
C GLY A 271 -7.32 -14.38 -9.17
N ALA A 272 -7.36 -14.49 -10.50
CA ALA A 272 -6.35 -13.92 -11.38
C ALA A 272 -6.61 -12.44 -11.65
N PHE A 273 -5.55 -11.67 -11.85
CA PHE A 273 -5.66 -10.31 -12.36
C PHE A 273 -5.93 -10.30 -13.87
N PRO A 274 -6.57 -9.24 -14.43
CA PRO A 274 -6.75 -9.11 -15.86
C PRO A 274 -5.42 -9.17 -16.61
N THR A 275 -5.41 -9.76 -17.80
CA THR A 275 -4.19 -9.88 -18.64
C THR A 275 -3.50 -8.54 -18.89
N LYS A 276 -4.27 -7.45 -19.00
CA LYS A 276 -3.76 -6.08 -19.17
C LYS A 276 -3.20 -5.44 -17.90
N TYR A 277 -3.47 -6.00 -16.72
CA TYR A 277 -3.08 -5.47 -15.41
C TYR A 277 -2.46 -6.57 -14.56
N GLN A 278 -1.30 -7.07 -14.95
CA GLN A 278 -0.55 -8.04 -14.16
C GLN A 278 0.11 -7.31 -12.98
N VAL A 279 -0.49 -7.45 -11.80
CA VAL A 279 -0.06 -6.79 -10.55
C VAL A 279 1.12 -7.56 -9.96
N THR A 280 2.27 -6.90 -9.86
CA THR A 280 3.53 -7.45 -9.33
C THR A 280 3.71 -7.15 -7.85
N ASP A 281 3.16 -6.02 -7.39
CA ASP A 281 3.20 -5.61 -5.99
C ASP A 281 1.87 -4.97 -5.55
N LEU A 282 1.55 -4.99 -4.26
CA LEU A 282 0.33 -4.38 -3.74
C LEU A 282 0.55 -3.69 -2.39
N ALA A 283 -0.30 -2.70 -2.11
CA ALA A 283 -0.37 -2.02 -0.83
C ALA A 283 -1.84 -1.78 -0.42
N LEU A 284 -2.13 -1.92 0.86
CA LEU A 284 -3.45 -1.85 1.47
C LEU A 284 -3.58 -0.50 2.19
N PRO A 285 -4.48 0.40 1.73
CA PRO A 285 -4.74 1.65 2.44
C PRO A 285 -5.10 1.40 3.92
N ILE A 286 -4.55 2.23 4.81
CA ILE A 286 -4.64 2.04 6.28
C ILE A 286 -6.08 2.18 6.81
N ASN A 287 -6.77 3.27 6.46
CA ASN A 287 -8.04 3.65 7.07
C ASN A 287 -9.26 3.29 6.22
N GLN A 288 -9.34 2.02 5.82
CA GLN A 288 -10.53 1.50 5.14
C GLN A 288 -11.62 1.18 6.16
N LYS A 289 -12.81 1.76 5.96
CA LYS A 289 -13.98 1.63 6.84
C LYS A 289 -15.01 0.68 6.25
#